data_AF-A0A2Z5EB52-F1
#
_entry.id   AF-A0A2Z5EB52-F1
#
_cell.length_a   1.000
_cell.length_b   1.000
_cell.length_c   1.000
_cell.angle_alpha   90.00
_cell.angle_beta   90.00
_cell.angle_gamma   90.00
#
_symmetry.space_group_name_H-M   'P 1'
#
loop_
_entity.id
_entity.type
_entity.pdbx_description
1 polymer ?
#
loop_
_entity_poly.entity_id
_entity_poly.type
_entity_poly.pdbx_seq_one_letter_code
_entity_poly.pdbx_strand_id
1 'polypeptide(L)'
;MIRALLFVALAAPIVAIAGPVAAEEKVDNAVAPAAEKKVCRKIGETGSRMAKRFCLTPTQWQQVDANNNQSASTILNRNADQVQH
;
A
#
# COMPACT_ATOMS: atom_id res chain seq x y z
N MET A 1 -21.79 -20.19 34.82
CA MET A 1 -21.38 -21.29 33.92
C MET A 1 -20.09 -20.87 33.24
N ILE A 2 -18.97 -21.18 33.89
CA ILE A 2 -17.62 -20.81 33.46
C ILE A 2 -17.02 -22.07 32.86
N ARG A 3 -16.78 -22.09 31.55
CA ARG A 3 -16.07 -23.20 30.88
C ARG A 3 -14.67 -22.71 30.56
N ALA A 4 -13.86 -22.70 31.60
CA ALA A 4 -12.41 -22.70 31.47
C ALA A 4 -11.93 -24.11 31.13
N LEU A 5 -10.69 -24.17 30.66
CA LEU A 5 -9.80 -25.31 30.42
C LEU A 5 -9.81 -25.83 28.97
N LEU A 6 -8.69 -26.07 28.27
CA LEU A 6 -7.27 -25.70 28.32
C LEU A 6 -6.56 -26.69 27.36
N PHE A 7 -5.36 -26.32 26.88
CA PHE A 7 -4.35 -27.14 26.18
C PHE A 7 -4.67 -27.47 24.70
N VAL A 8 -3.76 -27.30 23.73
CA VAL A 8 -2.39 -27.82 23.72
C VAL A 8 -1.42 -26.85 23.03
N ALA A 9 -0.37 -26.48 23.75
CA ALA A 9 0.87 -25.97 23.19
C ALA A 9 1.64 -27.13 22.53
N LEU A 10 2.08 -26.97 21.29
CA LEU A 10 3.09 -27.82 20.70
C LEU A 10 4.27 -26.95 20.28
N ALA A 11 5.33 -27.02 21.07
CA ALA A 11 6.60 -26.38 20.81
C ALA A 11 7.64 -27.43 20.36
N ALA A 12 8.55 -26.94 19.50
CA ALA A 12 9.92 -27.38 19.25
C ALA A 12 10.15 -28.48 18.17
N PRO A 13 11.40 -28.67 17.70
CA PRO A 13 12.14 -27.77 16.80
C PRO A 13 12.76 -28.55 15.61
N ILE A 14 13.09 -27.91 14.47
CA ILE A 14 13.89 -28.56 13.41
C ILE A 14 15.01 -27.63 12.91
N VAL A 15 16.21 -27.91 13.43
CA VAL A 15 17.55 -27.95 12.84
C VAL A 15 17.81 -27.08 11.59
N ALA A 16 18.78 -26.18 11.75
CA ALA A 16 19.49 -25.51 10.67
C ALA A 16 20.37 -26.48 9.87
N ILE A 17 20.29 -26.40 8.54
CA ILE A 17 21.33 -26.87 7.61
C ILE A 17 21.66 -25.72 6.66
N ALA A 18 22.78 -25.04 6.93
CA ALA A 18 23.43 -24.17 5.98
C ALA A 18 24.25 -25.05 5.03
N GLY A 19 23.78 -25.23 3.79
CA GLY A 19 24.54 -25.82 2.69
C GLY A 19 24.74 -24.77 1.59
N PRO A 20 25.93 -24.65 0.99
CA PRO A 20 26.10 -23.82 -0.20
C PRO A 20 25.50 -24.58 -1.39
N VAL A 21 24.34 -24.14 -1.87
CA VAL A 21 23.80 -24.66 -3.13
C VAL A 21 24.60 -24.02 -4.26
N ALA A 22 25.31 -24.86 -4.99
CA ALA A 22 26.02 -24.53 -6.21
C ALA A 22 25.05 -23.98 -7.26
N ALA A 23 25.57 -23.07 -8.09
CA ALA A 23 24.86 -22.29 -9.10
C ALA A 23 23.79 -23.08 -9.88
N GLU A 24 22.53 -22.70 -9.67
CA GLU A 24 21.42 -23.11 -10.49
C GLU A 24 21.36 -22.21 -11.73
N GLU A 25 21.50 -22.87 -12.88
CA GLU A 25 21.29 -22.34 -14.22
C GLU A 25 20.07 -21.41 -14.25
N LYS A 26 20.30 -20.17 -14.66
CA LYS A 26 19.29 -19.12 -14.73
C LYS A 26 18.30 -19.46 -15.86
N VAL A 27 17.36 -20.35 -15.56
CA VAL A 27 16.13 -20.52 -16.33
C VAL A 27 15.43 -19.16 -16.33
N ASP A 28 15.21 -18.64 -17.53
CA ASP A 28 14.51 -17.38 -17.78
C ASP A 28 13.06 -17.52 -17.30
N ASN A 29 12.86 -17.32 -16.00
CA ASN A 29 11.55 -17.31 -15.38
C ASN A 29 10.81 -16.07 -15.86
N ALA A 30 9.65 -16.31 -16.46
CA ALA A 30 8.67 -15.31 -16.90
C ALA A 30 8.71 -14.06 -16.03
N VAL A 31 8.97 -12.92 -16.67
CA VAL A 31 9.08 -11.60 -16.05
C VAL A 31 7.79 -11.32 -15.26
N ALA A 32 7.85 -11.54 -13.94
CA ALA A 32 6.89 -10.94 -13.03
C ALA A 32 6.91 -9.42 -13.29
N PRO A 33 5.74 -8.73 -13.31
CA PRO A 33 5.69 -7.30 -13.60
C PRO A 33 6.70 -6.61 -12.69
N ALA A 34 7.70 -5.95 -13.29
CA ALA A 34 8.81 -5.37 -12.58
C ALA A 34 8.27 -4.57 -11.40
N ALA A 35 8.63 -4.97 -10.18
CA ALA A 35 8.09 -4.38 -8.96
C ALA A 35 8.18 -2.86 -9.05
N GLU A 36 7.03 -2.20 -9.19
CA GLU A 36 7.00 -0.77 -9.48
C GLU A 36 7.69 -0.02 -8.34
N LYS A 37 8.69 0.80 -8.69
CA LYS A 37 9.41 1.60 -7.70
C LYS A 37 8.45 2.58 -7.05
N LYS A 38 8.48 2.65 -5.71
CA LYS A 38 7.69 3.63 -4.97
C LYS A 38 8.21 5.04 -5.22
N VAL A 39 7.30 5.97 -5.46
CA VAL A 39 7.57 7.40 -5.64
C VAL A 39 7.06 8.15 -4.41
N CYS A 40 7.95 8.89 -3.74
CA CYS A 40 7.61 9.64 -2.53
C CYS A 40 7.20 11.08 -2.86
N ARG A 41 5.91 11.41 -2.72
CA ARG A 41 5.39 12.77 -2.91
C ARG A 41 5.06 13.41 -1.56
N LYS A 42 5.19 14.74 -1.48
CA LYS A 42 4.75 15.52 -0.31
C LYS A 42 3.27 15.85 -0.48
N ILE A 43 2.44 15.46 0.47
CA ILE A 43 1.01 15.77 0.50
C ILE A 43 0.81 16.86 1.53
N GLY A 44 0.30 18.01 1.08
CA GLY A 44 -0.14 19.07 1.97
C GLY A 44 -1.35 18.60 2.77
N GLU A 45 -1.26 18.61 4.10
CA GLU A 45 -2.47 18.52 4.92
C GLU A 45 -3.08 19.94 4.96
N THR A 46 -4.41 20.05 4.87
CA THR A 46 -5.10 21.35 4.99
C THR A 46 -5.04 21.86 6.44
N GLY A 47 -4.82 23.17 6.61
CA GLY A 47 -4.76 23.83 7.92
C GLY A 47 -3.36 23.91 8.53
N SER A 48 -3.26 24.01 9.87
CA SER A 48 -1.98 24.14 10.61
C SER A 48 -1.15 22.84 10.68
N ARG A 49 -1.56 21.80 9.94
CA ARG A 49 -0.91 20.49 10.00
C ARG A 49 0.24 20.41 8.99
N MET A 50 1.42 20.03 9.47
CA MET A 50 2.60 19.92 8.62
C MET A 50 2.42 18.87 7.52
N ALA A 51 2.81 19.24 6.31
CA ALA A 51 2.75 18.39 5.14
C ALA A 51 3.60 17.12 5.33
N LYS A 52 3.00 15.96 5.07
CA LYS A 52 3.62 14.63 5.22
C LYS A 52 4.11 14.11 3.88
N ARG A 53 5.05 13.16 3.90
CA ARG A 53 5.51 12.46 2.69
C ARG A 53 4.89 11.07 2.65
N PHE A 54 4.30 10.72 1.52
CA PHE A 54 3.78 9.38 1.25
C PHE A 54 4.53 8.78 0.07
N CYS A 55 4.86 7.49 0.17
CA CYS A 55 5.58 6.76 -0.86
C CYS A 55 4.69 5.63 -1.38
N LEU A 56 4.18 5.80 -2.60
CA LEU A 56 3.25 4.88 -3.24
C LEU A 56 3.78 4.47 -4.62
N THR A 57 3.26 3.38 -5.18
CA THR A 57 3.58 3.01 -6.57
C THR A 57 2.93 3.99 -7.56
N PRO A 58 3.38 4.07 -8.82
CA PRO A 58 2.75 4.89 -9.85
C PRO A 58 1.25 4.57 -10.01
N THR A 59 0.89 3.29 -10.01
CA THR A 59 -0.51 2.84 -10.09
C THR A 59 -1.35 3.36 -8.91
N GLN A 60 -0.81 3.30 -7.70
CA GLN A 60 -1.47 3.84 -6.50
C GLN A 60 -1.60 5.37 -6.55
N TRP A 61 -0.61 6.06 -7.09
CA TRP A 61 -0.69 7.51 -7.29
C TRP A 61 -1.79 7.90 -8.28
N GLN A 62 -1.95 7.15 -9.38
CA GLN A 62 -3.03 7.38 -10.34
C GLN A 62 -4.41 7.28 -9.67
N GLN A 63 -4.60 6.32 -8.77
CA GLN A 63 -5.84 6.18 -8.01
C GLN A 63 -6.09 7.39 -7.09
N VAL A 64 -5.06 7.86 -6.39
CA VAL A 64 -5.14 9.06 -5.55
C VAL A 64 -5.49 10.30 -6.38
N ASP A 65 -4.81 10.48 -7.51
CA ASP A 65 -5.00 11.64 -8.39
C ASP A 65 -6.42 11.62 -9.00
N ALA A 66 -6.92 10.45 -9.41
CA ALA A 66 -8.29 10.29 -9.92
C ALA A 66 -9.35 10.65 -8.86
N ASN A 67 -9.21 10.16 -7.63
CA ASN A 67 -10.13 10.46 -6.53
C ASN A 67 -10.12 11.95 -6.16
N ASN A 68 -8.94 12.58 -6.14
CA ASN A 68 -8.81 14.01 -5.88
C ASN A 68 -9.49 14.85 -6.96
N ASN A 69 -9.33 14.49 -8.24
CA ASN A 69 -9.96 15.18 -9.36
C ASN A 69 -11.49 15.07 -9.33
N GLN A 70 -12.02 13.89 -9.02
CA GLN A 70 -13.46 13.68 -8.87
C GLN A 70 -14.05 14.49 -7.70
N SER A 71 -13.33 14.55 -6.60
CA SER A 71 -13.75 15.34 -5.43
C SER A 71 -13.73 16.84 -5.76
N ALA A 72 -12.70 17.31 -6.45
CA ALA A 72 -12.57 18.70 -6.87
C ALA A 72 -13.70 19.09 -7.84
N SER A 73 -14.01 18.27 -8.85
CA SER A 73 -15.09 18.58 -9.79
C SER A 73 -16.45 18.65 -9.12
N THR A 74 -16.73 17.77 -8.16
CA THR A 74 -17.97 17.80 -7.37
C THR A 74 -18.14 19.12 -6.61
N ILE A 75 -17.06 19.61 -5.98
CA ILE A 75 -17.09 20.88 -5.24
C ILE A 75 -17.27 22.05 -6.21
N LEU A 76 -16.53 22.08 -7.32
CA LEU A 76 -16.62 23.15 -8.31
C LEU A 76 -18.02 23.25 -8.92
N ASN A 77 -18.62 22.10 -9.28
CA ASN A 77 -19.97 22.06 -9.85
C ASN A 77 -21.04 22.51 -8.85
N ARG A 78 -20.94 22.09 -7.57
CA ARG A 78 -21.86 22.58 -6.53
C ARG A 78 -21.82 24.10 -6.39
N ASN A 79 -20.63 24.70 -6.41
CA ASN A 79 -20.51 26.15 -6.30
C ASN A 79 -21.12 26.86 -7.52
N ALA A 80 -20.99 26.29 -8.73
CA ALA A 80 -21.62 26.85 -9.92
C ALA A 80 -23.15 26.88 -9.80
N ASP A 81 -23.77 25.80 -9.31
CA ASP A 81 -25.23 25.72 -9.14
C ASP A 81 -25.75 26.74 -8.10
N GLN A 82 -24.98 27.02 -7.05
CA GLN A 82 -25.36 27.96 -5.98
C GLN A 82 -25.38 29.43 -6.43
N VAL A 83 -24.62 29.81 -7.47
CA VAL A 83 -24.56 31.19 -7.98
C VAL A 83 -25.71 31.50 -8.95
N GLN A 84 -26.43 30.48 -9.42
CA GLN A 84 -27.54 30.63 -10.38
C GLN A 84 -28.92 30.85 -9.71
N HIS A 85 -28.98 30.93 -8.38
CA HIS A 85 -30.19 31.19 -7.58
C HIS A 85 -30.09 32.54 -6.87
#